data_AF-A0A316L1W3-F1
#
_entry.id   AF-A0A316L1W3-F1
#
_cell.length_a   1.000
_cell.length_b   1.000
_cell.length_c   1.000
_cell.angle_alpha   90.00
_cell.angle_beta   90.00
_cell.angle_gamma   90.00
#
_symmetry.space_group_name_H-M   'P 1'
#
loop_
_entity.id
_entity.type
_entity.pdbx_description
1 polymer ?
#
loop_
_entity_poly.entity_id
_entity_poly.type
_entity_poly.pdbx_seq_one_letter_code
_entity_poly.pdbx_strand_id
1 'polypeptide(L)'
;MKDSNLPEHFQSIFHQLFEHATDLDCKLLLLDQILEIGDIKEIPLLEELENSENLALSNKAFKIRTSLLNKLGRPPSKKKTRLPMNLCFLYDEFDIKPAKLKGLDMDFEVSLEIFETEQENQ
;
A
#
# COMPACT_ATOMS: atom_id res chain seq x y z
N MET A 1 -27.29 -8.95 18.67
CA MET A 1 -26.88 -7.64 19.23
C MET A 1 -25.50 -7.35 18.64
N LYS A 2 -25.33 -6.21 17.95
CA LYS A 2 -24.04 -5.80 17.39
C LYS A 2 -23.44 -4.87 18.44
N ASP A 3 -22.44 -5.32 19.18
CA ASP A 3 -21.77 -4.50 20.18
C ASP A 3 -21.00 -3.39 19.44
N SER A 4 -21.62 -2.22 19.34
CA SER A 4 -21.20 -1.10 18.49
C SER A 4 -20.04 -0.26 19.07
N ASN A 5 -19.20 -0.83 19.93
CA ASN A 5 -18.12 -0.10 20.62
C ASN A 5 -16.71 -0.68 20.39
N LEU A 6 -16.55 -1.77 19.63
CA LEU A 6 -15.24 -2.35 19.36
C LEU A 6 -14.81 -2.10 17.90
N PRO A 7 -13.58 -1.64 17.64
CA PRO A 7 -13.06 -1.47 16.28
C PRO A 7 -13.19 -2.76 15.46
N GLU A 8 -13.48 -2.62 14.17
CA GLU A 8 -13.81 -3.76 13.31
C GLU A 8 -12.64 -4.75 13.15
N HIS A 9 -11.39 -4.31 13.35
CA HIS A 9 -10.21 -5.17 13.31
C HIS A 9 -10.14 -6.17 14.47
N PHE A 10 -10.78 -5.93 15.62
CA PHE A 10 -10.81 -6.90 16.72
C PHE A 10 -11.71 -8.11 16.43
N GLN A 11 -12.51 -8.06 15.37
CA GLN A 11 -13.30 -9.20 14.92
C GLN A 11 -12.47 -10.22 14.13
N SER A 12 -11.24 -9.84 13.76
CA SER A 12 -10.26 -10.73 13.14
C SER A 12 -9.65 -11.65 14.20
N ILE A 13 -9.59 -12.95 13.88
CA ILE A 13 -8.85 -13.92 14.70
C ILE A 13 -7.34 -13.70 14.57
N PHE A 14 -6.90 -13.16 13.44
CA PHE A 14 -5.49 -12.88 13.18
C PHE A 14 -5.00 -11.67 13.95
N HIS A 15 -5.87 -10.71 14.31
CA HIS A 15 -5.47 -9.54 15.09
C HIS A 15 -4.75 -9.94 16.39
N GLN A 16 -5.32 -10.89 17.13
CA GLN A 16 -4.70 -11.44 18.35
C GLN A 16 -3.34 -12.11 18.07
N LEU A 17 -3.23 -12.84 16.95
CA LEU A 17 -1.97 -13.47 16.55
C LEU A 17 -0.91 -12.43 16.16
N PHE A 18 -1.33 -11.33 15.54
CA PHE A 18 -0.46 -10.22 15.16
C PHE A 18 0.07 -9.43 16.35
N GLU A 19 -0.73 -9.25 17.40
CA GLU A 19 -0.28 -8.61 18.65
C GLU A 19 0.82 -9.41 19.35
N HIS A 20 0.73 -10.74 19.32
CA HIS A 20 1.70 -11.62 19.95
C HIS A 20 2.90 -11.98 19.06
N ALA A 21 2.83 -11.75 17.76
CA ALA A 21 3.96 -11.94 16.86
C ALA A 21 4.98 -10.82 17.05
N THR A 22 6.15 -11.13 17.63
CA THR A 22 7.25 -10.16 17.79
C THR A 22 8.05 -9.99 16.50
N ASP A 23 8.18 -11.07 15.73
CA ASP A 23 9.07 -11.11 14.57
C ASP A 23 8.35 -10.70 13.28
N LEU A 24 9.08 -9.95 12.44
CA LEU A 24 8.57 -9.53 11.13
C LEU A 24 8.22 -10.73 10.26
N ASP A 25 9.06 -11.76 10.24
CA ASP A 25 8.83 -12.97 9.42
C ASP A 25 7.55 -13.70 9.82
N CYS A 26 7.29 -13.80 11.14
CA CYS A 26 6.04 -14.36 11.66
C CYS A 26 4.83 -13.53 11.20
N LYS A 27 4.90 -12.20 11.26
CA LYS A 27 3.84 -11.31 10.75
C LYS A 27 3.63 -11.49 9.24
N LEU A 28 4.71 -11.62 8.47
CA LEU A 28 4.61 -11.84 7.03
C LEU A 28 4.00 -13.21 6.71
N LEU A 29 4.30 -14.25 7.49
CA LEU A 29 3.71 -15.57 7.33
C LEU A 29 2.21 -15.55 7.68
N LEU A 30 1.81 -14.84 8.74
CA LEU A 30 0.40 -14.65 9.09
C LEU A 30 -0.38 -13.95 7.96
N LEU A 31 0.23 -12.98 7.27
CA LEU A 31 -0.39 -12.34 6.09
C LEU A 31 -0.67 -13.34 4.97
N ASP A 32 0.21 -14.31 4.73
CA ASP A 32 -0.04 -15.35 3.73
C ASP A 32 -1.17 -16.28 4.16
N GLN A 33 -1.22 -16.64 5.44
CA GLN A 33 -2.31 -17.45 6.01
C GLN A 33 -3.67 -16.74 5.90
N ILE A 34 -3.71 -15.41 6.09
CA ILE A 34 -4.93 -14.61 5.86
C ILE A 34 -5.42 -14.75 4.42
N LEU A 35 -4.54 -14.83 3.42
CA LEU A 35 -4.99 -15.06 2.04
C LEU A 35 -5.57 -16.46 1.82
N GLU A 36 -4.99 -17.46 2.47
CA GLU A 36 -5.40 -18.87 2.32
C GLU A 36 -6.76 -19.15 2.97
N ILE A 37 -6.92 -18.74 4.24
CA ILE A 37 -8.10 -19.10 5.06
C ILE A 37 -8.92 -17.91 5.54
N GLY A 38 -8.49 -16.68 5.27
CA GLY A 38 -9.16 -15.48 5.76
C GLY A 38 -10.49 -15.18 5.07
N ASP A 39 -11.31 -14.42 5.80
CA ASP A 39 -12.65 -13.99 5.41
C ASP A 39 -12.73 -12.46 5.30
N ILE A 40 -13.92 -11.94 4.99
CA ILE A 40 -14.22 -10.50 4.91
C ILE A 40 -13.85 -9.74 6.20
N LYS A 41 -13.87 -10.42 7.36
CA LYS A 41 -13.54 -9.85 8.68
C LYS A 41 -12.07 -9.48 8.83
N GLU A 42 -11.21 -9.98 7.94
CA GLU A 42 -9.77 -9.70 7.96
C GLU A 42 -9.42 -8.40 7.22
N ILE A 43 -10.34 -7.86 6.42
CA ILE A 43 -10.10 -6.65 5.64
C ILE A 43 -9.76 -5.43 6.51
N PRO A 44 -10.46 -5.14 7.63
CA PRO A 44 -10.11 -4.02 8.50
C PRO A 44 -8.72 -4.15 9.12
N LEU A 45 -8.29 -5.37 9.47
CA LEU A 45 -6.94 -5.62 9.97
C LEU A 45 -5.90 -5.30 8.89
N LEU A 46 -6.12 -5.78 7.66
CA LEU A 46 -5.20 -5.50 6.55
C LEU A 46 -5.12 -3.99 6.21
N GLU A 47 -6.23 -3.26 6.31
CA GLU A 47 -6.25 -1.79 6.17
C GLU A 47 -5.40 -1.08 7.23
N GLU A 48 -5.40 -1.58 8.47
CA GLU A 48 -4.57 -1.03 9.53
C GLU A 48 -3.09 -1.34 9.28
N LEU A 49 -2.78 -2.57 8.88
CA LEU A 49 -1.42 -3.01 8.56
C LEU A 49 -0.83 -2.29 7.34
N GLU A 50 -1.66 -1.87 6.38
CA GLU A 50 -1.25 -0.99 5.26
C GLU A 50 -0.72 0.37 5.75
N ASN A 51 -1.25 0.90 6.85
CA ASN A 51 -0.82 2.18 7.42
C ASN A 51 0.36 2.05 8.40
N SER A 52 0.96 0.87 8.52
CA SER A 52 2.12 0.65 9.38
C SER A 52 3.41 1.26 8.82
N GLU A 53 4.34 1.64 9.70
CA GLU A 53 5.63 2.24 9.33
C GLU A 53 6.56 1.27 8.58
N ASN A 54 6.33 -0.04 8.71
CA ASN A 54 7.13 -1.06 8.06
C ASN A 54 6.70 -1.26 6.60
N LEU A 55 7.52 -0.78 5.67
CA LEU A 55 7.25 -0.86 4.22
C LEU A 55 7.04 -2.29 3.71
N ALA A 56 7.77 -3.28 4.24
CA ALA A 56 7.61 -4.67 3.80
C ALA A 56 6.24 -5.23 4.22
N LEU A 57 5.83 -4.93 5.46
CA LEU A 57 4.54 -5.33 6.00
C LEU A 57 3.39 -4.61 5.30
N SER A 58 3.48 -3.30 5.13
CA SER A 58 2.48 -2.47 4.44
C SER A 58 2.26 -2.93 3.00
N ASN A 59 3.33 -3.11 2.21
CA ASN A 59 3.23 -3.58 0.83
C ASN A 59 2.63 -4.98 0.74
N LYS A 60 2.97 -5.87 1.68
CA LYS A 60 2.42 -7.23 1.71
C LYS A 60 0.94 -7.21 2.10
N ALA A 61 0.56 -6.44 3.13
CA ALA A 61 -0.83 -6.27 3.53
C ALA A 61 -1.72 -5.78 2.37
N PHE A 62 -1.24 -4.81 1.59
CA PHE A 62 -1.94 -4.32 0.40
C PHE A 62 -2.15 -5.40 -0.68
N LYS A 63 -1.10 -6.17 -0.99
CA LYS A 63 -1.18 -7.28 -1.95
C LYS A 63 -2.17 -8.35 -1.50
N ILE A 64 -2.11 -8.74 -0.23
CA ILE A 64 -2.98 -9.74 0.37
C ILE A 64 -4.42 -9.26 0.39
N ARG A 65 -4.68 -8.02 0.82
CA ARG A 65 -6.02 -7.43 0.84
C ARG A 65 -6.64 -7.40 -0.54
N THR A 66 -5.89 -6.94 -1.55
CA THR A 66 -6.36 -6.91 -2.93
C THR A 66 -6.69 -8.32 -3.43
N SER A 67 -5.83 -9.29 -3.14
CA SER A 67 -6.03 -10.68 -3.55
C SER A 67 -7.21 -11.34 -2.82
N LEU A 68 -7.38 -11.07 -1.54
CA LEU A 68 -8.47 -11.57 -0.71
C LEU A 68 -9.82 -10.99 -1.14
N LEU A 69 -9.87 -9.68 -1.43
CA LEU A 69 -11.05 -9.02 -2.00
C LEU A 69 -11.45 -9.61 -3.35
N ASN A 70 -10.48 -9.90 -4.22
CA ASN A 70 -10.73 -10.56 -5.50
C ASN A 70 -11.26 -12.00 -5.29
N LYS A 71 -10.65 -12.76 -4.37
CA LYS A 71 -11.08 -14.13 -4.00
C LYS A 71 -12.52 -14.15 -3.47
N LEU A 72 -12.91 -13.13 -2.72
CA LEU A 72 -14.26 -12.97 -2.16
C LEU A 72 -15.28 -12.37 -3.15
N GLY A 73 -14.90 -12.15 -4.41
CA GLY A 73 -15.78 -11.58 -5.43
C GLY A 73 -16.18 -10.12 -5.18
N ARG A 74 -15.47 -9.43 -4.29
CA ARG A 74 -15.70 -8.03 -3.93
C ARG A 74 -14.50 -7.22 -4.39
N PRO A 75 -14.38 -6.90 -5.69
CA PRO A 75 -13.21 -6.19 -6.19
C PRO A 75 -13.02 -4.90 -5.39
N PRO A 76 -11.77 -4.51 -5.07
CA PRO A 76 -11.52 -3.26 -4.37
C PRO A 76 -12.23 -2.15 -5.15
N SER A 77 -13.16 -1.46 -4.49
CA SER A 77 -13.76 -0.27 -5.08
C SER A 77 -12.59 0.63 -5.42
N LYS A 78 -12.40 0.95 -6.71
CA LYS A 78 -11.35 1.89 -7.12
C LYS A 78 -11.65 3.18 -6.36
N LYS A 79 -10.99 3.40 -5.21
CA LYS A 79 -10.97 4.71 -4.57
C LYS A 79 -10.33 5.59 -5.64
N LYS A 80 -11.16 6.34 -6.38
CA LYS A 80 -10.67 7.35 -7.31
C LYS A 80 -9.80 8.26 -6.44
N THR A 81 -8.49 8.19 -6.61
CA THR A 81 -7.57 9.12 -5.95
C THR A 81 -8.03 10.51 -6.37
N ARG A 82 -8.74 11.21 -5.47
CA ARG A 82 -9.18 12.57 -5.72
C ARG A 82 -7.92 13.42 -5.69
N LEU A 83 -7.61 14.06 -6.80
CA LEU A 83 -6.48 14.98 -6.86
C LEU A 83 -6.80 16.22 -6.02
N PRO A 84 -5.82 16.81 -5.33
CA PRO A 84 -5.96 18.13 -4.74
C PRO A 84 -6.47 19.14 -5.77
N MET A 85 -7.37 20.05 -5.36
CA MET A 85 -8.05 20.97 -6.27
C MET A 85 -7.07 21.93 -6.97
N ASN A 86 -6.01 22.37 -6.29
CA ASN A 86 -4.94 23.17 -6.87
C ASN A 86 -4.23 22.45 -8.04
N LEU A 87 -4.00 21.15 -7.93
CA LEU A 87 -3.37 20.36 -8.98
C LEU A 87 -4.27 20.21 -10.21
N CYS A 88 -5.59 20.12 -9.99
CA CYS A 88 -6.57 20.09 -11.08
C CYS A 88 -6.52 21.40 -11.89
N PHE A 89 -6.46 22.55 -11.21
CA PHE A 89 -6.33 23.85 -11.88
C PHE A 89 -5.06 23.96 -12.72
N LEU A 90 -3.92 23.46 -12.22
CA LEU A 90 -2.67 23.46 -12.99
C LEU A 90 -2.78 22.57 -14.24
N TYR A 91 -3.43 21.42 -14.15
CA TYR A 91 -3.65 20.58 -15.34
C TYR A 91 -4.48 21.28 -16.41
N ASP A 92 -5.52 22.01 -16.00
CA ASP A 92 -6.37 22.77 -16.92
C ASP A 92 -5.65 24.00 -17.48
N GLU A 93 -4.90 24.74 -16.66
CA GLU A 93 -4.17 25.96 -17.06
C GLU A 93 -3.05 25.67 -18.07
N PHE A 94 -2.30 24.58 -17.84
CA PHE A 94 -1.17 24.20 -18.68
C PHE A 94 -1.56 23.20 -19.79
N ASP A 95 -2.82 22.79 -19.90
CA ASP A 95 -3.31 21.72 -20.81
C ASP A 95 -2.47 20.42 -20.72
N ILE A 96 -2.02 20.10 -19.50
CA ILE A 96 -1.22 18.92 -19.20
C ILE A 96 -2.06 17.84 -18.50
N LYS A 97 -1.62 16.59 -18.59
CA LYS A 97 -2.31 15.44 -17.97
C LYS A 97 -1.30 14.57 -17.23
N PRO A 98 -1.72 13.89 -16.14
CA PRO A 98 -0.85 12.99 -15.43
C PRO A 98 -0.37 11.87 -16.36
N ALA A 99 0.89 11.47 -16.22
CA ALA A 99 1.47 10.40 -17.01
C ALA A 99 0.69 9.09 -16.82
N LYS A 100 0.47 8.35 -17.91
CA LYS A 100 -0.10 7.01 -17.84
C LYS A 100 0.97 6.06 -17.30
N LEU A 101 1.03 5.90 -15.98
CA LEU A 101 1.92 4.95 -15.31
C LEU A 101 1.49 3.51 -15.67
N LYS A 102 1.98 2.99 -16.79
CA LYS A 102 2.05 1.55 -17.06
C LYS A 102 3.46 1.24 -17.54
N GLY A 103 4.26 0.58 -16.69
CA GLY A 103 5.55 0.02 -17.06
C GLY A 103 6.68 1.02 -17.29
N LEU A 104 6.80 2.05 -16.45
CA LEU A 104 7.98 2.92 -16.48
C LEU A 104 9.04 2.37 -15.52
N ASP A 105 10.04 1.69 -16.08
CA ASP A 105 11.34 1.41 -15.46
C ASP A 105 12.21 2.65 -15.73
N MET A 106 12.01 3.70 -14.94
CA MET A 106 12.84 4.91 -15.04
C MET A 106 13.86 4.84 -13.92
N ASP A 107 15.03 4.30 -14.21
CA ASP A 107 16.21 4.48 -13.38
C ASP A 107 16.62 5.96 -13.49
N PHE A 108 16.15 6.78 -12.56
CA PHE A 108 16.64 8.15 -12.35
C PHE A 108 18.02 8.13 -11.68
N GLU A 109 18.91 7.27 -12.16
CA GLU A 109 20.31 7.35 -11.79
C GLU A 109 20.89 8.58 -12.48
N VAL A 110 21.28 9.56 -11.68
CA VAL A 110 22.03 10.71 -12.16
C VAL A 110 23.38 10.15 -12.63
N SER A 111 23.64 10.17 -13.94
CA SER A 111 24.96 9.82 -14.47
C SER A 111 26.02 10.67 -13.77
N LEU A 112 26.94 10.02 -13.06
CA LEU A 112 28.01 10.66 -12.29
C LEU A 112 28.94 11.55 -13.16
N GLU A 113 28.81 11.48 -14.48
CA GLU A 113 29.51 12.31 -15.46
C GLU A 113 29.36 13.83 -15.21
N ILE A 114 28.28 14.26 -14.56
CA ILE A 114 28.08 15.69 -14.21
C ILE A 114 29.13 16.18 -13.20
N PHE A 115 29.66 15.29 -12.34
CA PHE A 115 30.63 15.64 -11.31
C PHE A 115 32.08 15.66 -11.81
N GLU A 116 32.37 15.19 -13.03
CA GLU A 116 33.74 15.14 -13.54
C GLU A 116 34.19 16.45 -14.23
N THR A 117 33.26 17.35 -14.55
CA THR A 117 33.56 18.61 -15.26
C THR A 117 34.21 19.72 -14.43
N GLU A 118 34.40 19.54 -13.11
CA GLU A 118 34.96 20.59 -12.23
C GLU A 118 36.43 20.38 -11.79
N GLN A 119 37.17 19.40 -12.35
CA GLN A 119 38.59 19.20 -11.99
C GLN A 119 39.64 19.54 -13.06
N GLU A 120 39.26 20.16 -14.18
CA GLU A 120 40.22 20.70 -15.16
C GLU A 120 39.98 22.18 -15.42
N ASN A 121 40.34 23.03 -14.46
CA ASN A 121 40.87 24.36 -14.75
C ASN A 121 41.76 24.83 -13.58
N GLN A 122 43.06 24.60 -13.81
CA GLN A 122 44.26 25.33 -13.35
C GLN A 122 44.11 26.37 -12.23
#